data_AF-A0A5J5JUA8-F1
#
_entry.id   AF-A0A5J5JUA8-F1
#
_cell.length_a   1.000
_cell.length_b   1.000
_cell.length_c   1.000
_cell.angle_alpha   90.00
_cell.angle_beta   90.00
_cell.angle_gamma   90.00
#
_symmetry.space_group_name_H-M   'P 1'
#
loop_
_entity.id
_entity.type
_entity.pdbx_description
1 polymer ?
#
loop_
_entity_poly.entity_id
_entity_poly.type
_entity_poly.pdbx_seq_one_letter_code
_entity_poly.pdbx_strand_id
1 'polypeptide(L)'
;MPHIPTDSDVYEVFAQSGHGTALNHVGSIVSPRPDAAWHLAKETYGRRDDLVKLWVVRRTDMIVSSADDRGLLAAKTRMPYRQPGFPTARRRDRSASPPAAAPPERRDSGLTERRDDAREPGLTDLWLALADDLFVLGNRLGEHIVDYIDLEEALAVGSIGQEALAHAGTILVLCGFDQPAVDARFFDRAQAQWQVSRVVERLTDWPSLVAGGLVIAAAVAVLAEQTAEAEQTAEAEQTGGAEQTAGAEAGAAWLPAITAIRDEQLVHLDHWRRWARALAAWPETRTEFARAYAEVTERAGDMFGARPQSHAQGVAAGAATAGPALAVTLHERLAALVGENGGPGSRLPDGPGTRTWGVGGSALADSLSRGRTVRDEYAPGVFS
;
A
#
# COMPACT_ATOMS: atom_id res chain seq x y z
N MET A 1 28.00 7.18 -42.09
CA MET A 1 28.07 8.58 -42.53
C MET A 1 27.65 9.45 -41.35
N PRO A 2 28.43 10.46 -40.94
CA PRO A 2 28.00 11.39 -39.91
C PRO A 2 26.81 12.20 -40.43
N HIS A 3 25.76 12.26 -39.62
CA HIS A 3 24.56 13.04 -39.93
C HIS A 3 24.86 14.53 -39.76
N ILE A 4 24.78 15.32 -40.83
CA ILE A 4 24.92 16.78 -40.79
C ILE A 4 23.55 17.35 -40.40
N PRO A 5 23.41 18.02 -39.24
CA PRO A 5 22.13 18.56 -38.83
C PRO A 5 21.62 19.65 -39.78
N THR A 6 20.35 19.58 -40.13
CA THR A 6 19.58 20.59 -40.86
C THR A 6 18.51 21.20 -39.95
N ASP A 7 17.82 22.25 -40.39
CA ASP A 7 16.81 22.92 -39.56
C ASP A 7 15.60 22.01 -39.22
N SER A 8 15.37 20.95 -40.00
CA SER A 8 14.39 19.90 -39.66
C SER A 8 14.81 19.02 -38.48
N ASP A 9 16.08 19.04 -38.10
CA ASP A 9 16.63 18.28 -36.98
C ASP A 9 16.67 19.11 -35.70
N VAL A 10 16.18 20.35 -35.74
CA VAL A 10 16.13 21.25 -34.59
C VAL A 10 14.75 21.18 -33.94
N TYR A 11 14.75 21.02 -32.63
CA TYR A 11 13.53 21.04 -31.82
C TYR A 11 13.61 22.16 -30.78
N GLU A 12 12.53 22.92 -30.67
CA GLU A 12 12.33 23.91 -29.61
C GLU A 12 11.73 23.23 -28.39
N VAL A 13 12.26 23.58 -27.22
CA VAL A 13 11.93 22.97 -25.94
C VAL A 13 11.23 23.98 -25.06
N PHE A 14 10.06 23.61 -24.55
CA PHE A 14 9.30 24.39 -23.57
C PHE A 14 9.13 23.57 -22.31
N ALA A 15 9.44 24.15 -21.16
CA ALA A 15 9.37 23.49 -19.87
C ALA A 15 8.49 24.27 -18.90
N GLN A 16 7.82 23.53 -18.02
CA GLN A 16 7.02 24.05 -16.92
C GLN A 16 7.59 23.47 -15.62
N SER A 17 8.15 24.29 -14.74
CA SER A 17 8.82 23.81 -13.52
C SER A 17 7.92 23.74 -12.28
N GLY A 18 6.61 23.99 -12.42
CA GLY A 18 5.67 23.97 -11.29
C GLY A 18 4.20 23.94 -11.69
N HIS A 19 3.38 23.30 -10.85
CA HIS A 19 1.93 23.19 -11.04
C HIS A 19 1.29 24.59 -11.09
N GLY A 20 0.56 24.89 -12.17
CA GLY A 20 -0.07 26.21 -12.39
C GLY A 20 0.82 27.30 -13.02
N THR A 21 2.11 27.02 -13.28
CA THR A 21 2.98 27.93 -14.05
C THR A 21 2.80 27.76 -15.57
N ALA A 22 3.06 28.80 -16.37
CA ALA A 22 3.02 28.68 -17.82
C ALA A 22 4.19 27.82 -18.33
N LEU A 23 4.00 27.14 -19.47
CA LEU A 23 5.09 26.55 -20.24
C LEU A 23 5.97 27.68 -20.79
N ASN A 24 7.26 27.66 -20.46
CA ASN A 24 8.23 28.64 -20.93
C ASN A 24 9.20 28.00 -21.91
N HIS A 25 9.60 28.73 -22.94
CA HIS A 25 10.68 28.29 -23.82
C HIS A 25 12.01 28.28 -23.04
N VAL A 26 12.71 27.14 -23.04
CA VAL A 26 13.97 26.96 -22.29
C VAL A 26 15.19 26.80 -23.19
N GLY A 27 14.99 26.54 -24.48
CA GLY A 27 16.05 26.46 -25.47
C GLY A 27 15.71 25.51 -26.61
N SER A 28 16.73 25.09 -27.35
CA SER A 28 16.61 24.15 -28.47
C SER A 28 17.57 22.98 -28.32
N ILE A 29 17.30 21.92 -29.07
CA ILE A 29 18.16 20.74 -29.19
C ILE A 29 18.23 20.28 -30.64
N VAL A 30 19.26 19.51 -30.95
CA VAL A 30 19.45 18.93 -32.27
C VAL A 30 19.34 17.42 -32.16
N SER A 31 18.42 16.83 -32.92
CA SER A 31 18.23 15.39 -33.01
C SER A 31 17.63 15.01 -34.37
N PRO A 32 18.10 13.94 -35.02
CA PRO A 32 17.49 13.44 -36.26
C PRO A 32 16.14 12.73 -36.03
N ARG A 33 15.80 12.39 -34.77
CA ARG A 33 14.55 11.66 -34.43
C ARG A 33 13.78 12.34 -33.29
N PRO A 34 12.43 12.38 -33.35
CA PRO A 34 11.60 13.06 -32.34
C PRO A 34 11.69 12.48 -30.93
N ASP A 35 11.73 11.16 -30.78
CA ASP A 35 11.85 10.46 -29.51
C ASP A 35 13.21 10.70 -28.84
N ALA A 36 14.29 10.65 -29.62
CA ALA A 36 15.63 11.01 -29.15
C ALA A 36 15.71 12.50 -28.77
N ALA A 37 14.97 13.37 -29.47
CA ALA A 37 14.89 14.78 -29.12
C ALA A 37 14.29 14.96 -27.72
N TRP A 38 13.17 14.32 -27.42
CA TRP A 38 12.55 14.44 -26.11
C TRP A 38 13.47 14.01 -24.96
N HIS A 39 14.17 12.88 -25.11
CA HIS A 39 15.13 12.42 -24.11
C HIS A 39 16.29 13.41 -23.93
N LEU A 40 16.86 13.93 -25.02
CA LEU A 40 17.93 14.92 -24.95
C LEU A 40 17.47 16.23 -24.26
N ALA A 41 16.24 16.68 -24.54
CA ALA A 41 15.66 17.84 -23.89
C ALA A 41 15.48 17.61 -22.39
N LYS A 42 14.96 16.45 -21.97
CA LYS A 42 14.83 16.06 -20.56
C LYS A 42 16.18 16.08 -19.85
N GLU A 43 17.19 15.45 -20.44
CA GLU A 43 18.54 15.38 -19.86
C GLU A 43 19.26 16.74 -19.86
N THR A 44 18.94 17.65 -20.78
CA THR A 44 19.58 18.97 -20.85
C THR A 44 18.93 19.96 -19.88
N TYR A 45 17.60 20.03 -19.89
CA TYR A 45 16.84 21.08 -19.20
C TYR A 45 16.19 20.61 -17.89
N GLY A 46 16.11 19.31 -17.63
CA GLY A 46 15.51 18.73 -16.41
C GLY A 46 16.50 18.40 -15.29
N ARG A 47 17.77 18.83 -15.37
CA ARG A 47 18.80 18.44 -14.38
C ARG A 47 18.74 19.19 -13.05
N ARG A 48 18.15 20.38 -13.03
CA ARG A 48 18.25 21.32 -11.89
C ARG A 48 16.90 21.71 -11.30
N ASP A 49 15.85 21.68 -12.11
CA ASP A 49 14.50 22.05 -11.73
C ASP A 49 13.56 20.89 -12.03
N ASP A 50 12.62 20.64 -11.12
CA ASP A 50 11.56 19.65 -11.34
C ASP A 50 10.62 20.14 -12.43
N LEU A 51 10.76 19.57 -13.63
CA LEU A 51 9.88 19.88 -14.75
C LEU A 51 8.59 19.07 -14.64
N VAL A 52 7.46 19.77 -14.47
CA VAL A 52 6.09 19.23 -14.48
C VAL A 52 5.61 18.91 -15.89
N LYS A 53 6.05 19.66 -16.90
CA LYS A 53 5.70 19.42 -18.32
C LYS A 53 6.83 19.84 -19.23
N LEU A 54 7.11 19.03 -20.25
CA LEU A 54 8.14 19.29 -21.26
C LEU A 54 7.53 19.09 -22.65
N TRP A 55 7.47 20.16 -23.44
CA TRP A 55 7.10 20.12 -24.85
C TRP A 55 8.35 20.21 -25.70
N VAL A 56 8.43 19.34 -26.69
CA VAL A 56 9.52 19.32 -27.67
C VAL A 56 8.88 19.33 -29.04
N VAL A 57 9.04 20.42 -29.77
CA VAL A 57 8.35 20.69 -31.03
C VAL A 57 9.40 20.89 -32.10
N ARG A 58 9.26 20.25 -33.26
CA ARG A 58 10.19 20.46 -34.38
C ARG A 58 10.06 21.91 -34.84
N ARG A 59 11.18 22.61 -35.03
CA ARG A 59 11.17 24.04 -35.39
C ARG A 59 10.40 24.31 -36.67
N THR A 60 10.49 23.40 -37.64
CA THR A 60 9.77 23.50 -38.93
C THR A 60 8.26 23.40 -38.80
N ASP A 61 7.74 22.90 -37.68
CA ASP A 61 6.30 22.74 -37.43
C ASP A 61 5.71 23.99 -36.74
N MET A 62 6.56 24.96 -36.37
CA MET A 62 6.13 26.21 -35.73
C MET A 62 5.76 27.27 -36.77
N ILE A 63 4.60 27.89 -36.60
CA ILE A 63 4.23 29.11 -37.33
C ILE A 63 4.80 30.30 -36.57
N VAL A 64 5.83 30.92 -37.12
CA VAL A 64 6.51 32.06 -36.51
C VAL A 64 6.08 33.34 -37.22
N SER A 65 5.56 34.30 -36.45
CA SER A 65 5.21 35.63 -36.95
C SER A 65 6.43 36.41 -37.41
N SER A 66 6.25 37.21 -38.47
CA SER A 66 7.26 38.13 -38.99
C SER A 66 7.22 39.50 -38.32
N ALA A 67 8.20 40.36 -38.63
CA ALA A 67 8.20 41.75 -38.17
C ALA A 67 6.96 42.53 -38.66
N ASP A 68 6.43 42.19 -39.84
CA ASP A 68 5.26 42.83 -40.45
C ASP A 68 3.96 42.48 -39.70
N ASP A 69 3.92 41.33 -39.03
CA ASP A 69 2.76 40.88 -38.24
C ASP A 69 2.62 41.61 -36.90
N ARG A 70 3.63 42.40 -36.49
CA ARG A 70 3.64 43.10 -35.20
C ARG A 70 2.39 43.96 -34.98
N GLY A 71 1.89 44.60 -36.04
CA GLY A 71 0.67 45.41 -35.97
C GLY A 71 -0.62 44.58 -35.80
N LEU A 72 -0.62 43.32 -36.21
CA LEU A 72 -1.72 42.38 -36.06
C LEU A 72 -1.73 41.73 -34.67
N LEU A 73 -0.55 41.46 -34.12
CA LEU A 73 -0.36 40.87 -32.79
C LEU A 73 -0.51 41.87 -31.64
N ALA A 74 -0.35 43.17 -31.91
CA ALA A 74 -0.60 44.21 -30.93
C ALA A 74 -2.01 44.04 -30.36
N ALA A 75 -2.13 44.00 -29.03
CA ALA A 75 -3.39 43.78 -28.34
C ALA A 75 -4.43 44.83 -28.75
N LYS A 76 -5.26 44.51 -29.74
CA LYS A 76 -6.42 45.30 -30.09
C LYS A 76 -7.52 44.93 -29.11
N THR A 77 -7.52 45.48 -27.89
CA THR A 77 -8.76 45.79 -27.15
C THR A 77 -8.57 46.24 -25.70
N ARG A 78 -9.08 47.45 -25.46
CA ARG A 78 -9.71 48.10 -24.28
C ARG A 78 -10.65 47.26 -23.37
N MET A 79 -10.58 45.92 -23.36
CA MET A 79 -11.50 45.05 -22.59
C MET A 79 -10.72 44.03 -21.74
N PRO A 80 -10.38 44.40 -20.50
CA PRO A 80 -9.49 43.63 -19.61
C PRO A 80 -10.01 42.24 -19.22
N TYR A 81 -11.32 42.00 -19.31
CA TYR A 81 -11.96 40.73 -18.91
C TYR A 81 -11.62 39.53 -19.81
N ARG A 82 -10.89 39.74 -20.92
CA ARG A 82 -10.45 38.66 -21.84
C ARG A 82 -9.08 38.06 -21.49
N GLN A 83 -8.46 38.48 -20.38
CA GLN A 83 -7.15 37.99 -19.94
C GLN A 83 -7.29 37.17 -18.64
N PRO A 84 -7.02 35.85 -18.64
CA PRO A 84 -7.00 35.05 -17.42
C PRO A 84 -5.72 35.33 -16.61
N GLY A 85 -5.86 35.77 -15.35
CA GLY A 85 -4.72 36.01 -14.44
C GLY A 85 -4.48 34.83 -13.49
N PHE A 86 -3.29 34.24 -13.50
CA PHE A 86 -2.82 33.30 -12.48
C PHE A 86 -1.87 34.00 -11.49
N PRO A 87 -2.00 33.81 -10.15
CA PRO A 87 -1.08 34.40 -9.17
C PRO A 87 0.17 33.55 -8.96
N THR A 88 1.37 34.15 -9.02
CA THR A 88 2.65 33.49 -8.67
C THR A 88 3.17 33.89 -7.27
N ALA A 89 3.39 32.86 -6.46
CA ALA A 89 4.18 32.64 -5.24
C ALA A 89 4.95 33.79 -4.52
N ARG A 90 4.90 33.75 -3.18
CA ARG A 90 6.04 34.07 -2.29
C ARG A 90 6.50 32.80 -1.57
N ARG A 91 7.65 32.24 -1.95
CA ARG A 91 8.34 31.15 -1.22
C ARG A 91 9.52 31.74 -0.45
N ARG A 92 9.55 31.55 0.87
CA ARG A 92 10.65 31.95 1.76
C ARG A 92 11.65 30.80 1.85
N ASP A 93 12.91 31.14 1.66
CA ASP A 93 14.07 30.24 1.73
C ASP A 93 14.36 29.81 3.17
N ARG A 94 14.67 28.53 3.38
CA ARG A 94 15.18 27.97 4.65
C ARG A 94 16.31 27.00 4.31
N SER A 95 17.53 27.53 4.29
CA SER A 95 18.76 26.77 4.28
C SER A 95 19.53 27.04 5.58
N ALA A 96 19.42 26.12 6.54
CA ALA A 96 20.40 25.94 7.61
C ALA A 96 20.28 24.52 8.17
N SER A 97 21.32 23.71 7.98
CA SER A 97 21.48 22.37 8.57
C SER A 97 22.27 22.47 9.88
N PRO A 98 21.86 21.82 10.98
CA PRO A 98 22.72 21.67 12.17
C PRO A 98 23.62 20.42 12.09
N PRO A 99 24.71 20.36 12.88
CA PRO A 99 25.73 19.32 12.77
C PRO A 99 25.31 18.00 13.43
N ALA A 100 25.90 16.91 12.92
CA ALA A 100 25.60 15.52 13.26
C ALA A 100 25.86 15.15 14.73
N ALA A 101 24.94 14.40 15.33
CA ALA A 101 25.07 13.80 16.65
C ALA A 101 25.60 12.35 16.58
N ALA A 102 26.29 11.94 17.65
CA ALA A 102 26.97 10.65 17.81
C ALA A 102 25.99 9.45 17.97
N PRO A 103 26.45 8.20 17.76
CA PRO A 103 25.59 7.02 17.70
C PRO A 103 25.06 6.61 19.08
N PRO A 104 23.80 6.11 19.19
CA PRO A 104 23.27 5.65 20.46
C PRO A 104 23.74 4.22 20.79
N GLU A 105 23.96 3.98 22.09
CA GLU A 105 24.26 2.67 22.66
C GLU A 105 23.06 1.73 22.61
N ARG A 106 23.32 0.46 22.28
CA ARG A 106 22.34 -0.63 22.28
C ARG A 106 21.79 -0.84 23.69
N ARG A 107 20.46 -0.74 23.84
CA ARG A 107 19.74 -1.30 24.98
C ARG A 107 19.13 -2.64 24.57
N ASP A 108 19.57 -3.70 25.23
CA ASP A 108 18.91 -5.00 25.21
C ASP A 108 17.50 -4.83 25.82
N SER A 109 16.47 -4.82 24.99
CA SER A 109 15.09 -4.94 25.44
C SER A 109 14.78 -6.42 25.65
N GLY A 110 14.92 -6.86 26.89
CA GLY A 110 14.43 -8.16 27.34
C GLY A 110 12.91 -8.21 27.20
N LEU A 111 12.42 -8.71 26.07
CA LEU A 111 11.04 -9.15 25.92
C LEU A 111 10.89 -10.45 26.70
N THR A 112 10.25 -10.39 27.87
CA THR A 112 9.81 -11.56 28.61
C THR A 112 8.84 -12.38 27.75
N GLU A 113 9.34 -13.47 27.20
CA GLU A 113 8.55 -14.53 26.57
C GLU A 113 7.50 -15.01 27.58
N ARG A 114 6.22 -14.74 27.28
CA ARG A 114 5.12 -15.36 28.00
C ARG A 114 5.08 -16.83 27.57
N ARG A 115 5.21 -17.74 28.54
CA ARG A 115 5.15 -19.19 28.36
C ARG A 115 3.84 -19.60 27.68
N ASP A 116 3.94 -20.18 26.49
CA ASP A 116 2.82 -20.75 25.74
C ASP A 116 2.85 -22.28 25.87
N ASP A 117 1.98 -22.82 26.72
CA ASP A 117 1.55 -24.22 26.64
C ASP A 117 0.60 -24.38 25.44
N ALA A 118 0.54 -25.57 24.83
CA ALA A 118 -0.23 -25.88 23.63
C ALA A 118 -1.66 -25.29 23.64
N ARG A 119 -1.86 -24.19 22.91
CA ARG A 119 -3.16 -23.51 22.78
C ARG A 119 -3.45 -23.27 21.31
N GLU A 120 -4.67 -23.64 20.90
CA GLU A 120 -5.26 -23.26 19.61
C GLU A 120 -5.11 -21.75 19.39
N PRO A 121 -4.94 -21.25 18.15
CA PRO A 121 -4.92 -19.82 17.90
C PRO A 121 -6.27 -19.24 18.33
N GLY A 122 -6.26 -18.45 19.40
CA GLY A 122 -7.43 -17.64 19.74
C GLY A 122 -7.69 -16.64 18.62
N LEU A 123 -8.90 -16.06 18.57
CA LEU A 123 -9.18 -14.94 17.65
C LEU A 123 -8.10 -13.85 17.76
N THR A 124 -7.61 -13.59 18.97
CA THR A 124 -6.49 -12.67 19.25
C THR A 124 -5.20 -13.05 18.50
N ASP A 125 -4.85 -14.33 18.40
CA ASP A 125 -3.62 -14.76 17.69
C ASP A 125 -3.73 -14.55 16.19
N LEU A 126 -4.91 -14.81 15.63
CA LEU A 126 -5.23 -14.53 14.23
C LEU A 126 -5.20 -13.03 13.94
N TRP A 127 -5.76 -12.21 14.84
CA TRP A 127 -5.70 -10.74 14.74
C TRP A 127 -4.27 -10.22 14.72
N LEU A 128 -3.44 -10.68 15.65
CA LEU A 128 -2.02 -10.33 15.71
C LEU A 128 -1.24 -10.77 14.45
N ALA A 129 -1.62 -11.89 13.83
CA ALA A 129 -0.98 -12.36 12.59
C ALA A 129 -1.43 -11.55 11.37
N LEU A 130 -2.73 -11.21 11.28
CA LEU A 130 -3.26 -10.33 10.23
C LEU A 130 -2.79 -8.88 10.37
N ALA A 131 -2.50 -8.41 11.59
CA ALA A 131 -1.87 -7.11 11.80
C ALA A 131 -0.48 -7.04 11.15
N ASP A 132 0.32 -8.12 11.23
CA ASP A 132 1.61 -8.21 10.53
C ASP A 132 1.39 -8.16 8.99
N ASP A 133 0.37 -8.85 8.46
CA ASP A 133 0.04 -8.83 7.02
C ASP A 133 -0.41 -7.44 6.54
N LEU A 134 -1.29 -6.78 7.29
CA LEU A 134 -1.78 -5.43 7.02
C LEU A 134 -0.65 -4.40 7.04
N PHE A 135 0.29 -4.53 7.98
CA PHE A 135 1.46 -3.66 8.03
C PHE A 135 2.30 -3.77 6.76
N VAL A 136 2.56 -4.99 6.28
CA VAL A 136 3.33 -5.19 5.04
C VAL A 136 2.55 -4.74 3.81
N LEU A 137 1.25 -5.02 3.75
CA LEU A 137 0.37 -4.55 2.68
C LEU A 137 0.38 -3.02 2.58
N GLY A 138 0.25 -2.31 3.71
CA GLY A 138 0.28 -0.85 3.73
C GLY A 138 1.59 -0.27 3.20
N ASN A 139 2.73 -0.84 3.61
CA ASN A 139 4.05 -0.47 3.09
C ASN A 139 4.22 -0.78 1.58
N ARG A 140 3.57 -1.85 1.09
CA ARG A 140 3.53 -2.24 -0.32
C ARG A 140 2.74 -1.25 -1.15
N LEU A 141 1.53 -0.93 -0.73
CA LEU A 141 0.67 0.06 -1.37
C LEU A 141 1.31 1.45 -1.37
N GLY A 142 2.08 1.80 -0.33
CA GLY A 142 2.84 3.05 -0.25
C GLY A 142 3.79 3.29 -1.43
N GLU A 143 4.33 2.24 -2.07
CA GLU A 143 5.17 2.40 -3.27
C GLU A 143 4.38 2.83 -4.50
N HIS A 144 3.10 2.47 -4.55
CA HIS A 144 2.25 2.71 -5.71
C HIS A 144 1.60 4.10 -5.68
N ILE A 145 1.73 4.84 -4.57
CA ILE A 145 1.22 6.23 -4.44
C ILE A 145 1.89 7.18 -5.44
N VAL A 146 3.10 6.87 -5.89
CA VAL A 146 3.86 7.67 -6.85
C VAL A 146 3.72 7.19 -8.30
N ASP A 147 2.92 6.14 -8.53
CA ASP A 147 2.67 5.59 -9.88
C ASP A 147 1.51 6.34 -10.54
N TYR A 148 1.78 7.56 -11.03
CA TYR A 148 0.78 8.51 -11.53
C TYR A 148 0.18 8.19 -12.91
N ILE A 149 0.09 6.90 -13.28
CA ILE A 149 -0.60 6.50 -14.52
C ILE A 149 -2.09 6.84 -14.42
N ASP A 150 -2.67 6.72 -13.22
CA ASP A 150 -4.06 7.07 -12.89
C ASP A 150 -4.09 7.73 -11.49
N LEU A 151 -4.52 8.99 -11.41
CA LEU A 151 -4.50 9.75 -10.15
C LEU A 151 -5.52 9.20 -9.15
N GLU A 152 -6.70 8.85 -9.63
CA GLU A 152 -7.77 8.26 -8.84
C GLU A 152 -7.32 6.94 -8.24
N GLU A 153 -6.58 6.13 -9.01
CA GLU A 153 -6.02 4.88 -8.50
C GLU A 153 -4.90 5.12 -7.48
N ALA A 154 -3.96 6.02 -7.75
CA ALA A 154 -2.90 6.36 -6.81
C ALA A 154 -3.46 6.88 -5.47
N LEU A 155 -4.54 7.67 -5.51
CA LEU A 155 -5.27 8.12 -4.32
C LEU A 155 -5.99 6.98 -3.60
N ALA A 156 -6.67 6.09 -4.33
CA ALA A 156 -7.37 4.95 -3.75
C ALA A 156 -6.40 3.99 -3.05
N VAL A 157 -5.33 3.60 -3.73
CA VAL A 157 -4.27 2.74 -3.19
C VAL A 157 -3.56 3.39 -2.01
N GLY A 158 -3.32 4.70 -2.06
CA GLY A 158 -2.78 5.46 -0.94
C GLY A 158 -3.68 5.44 0.29
N SER A 159 -4.99 5.66 0.13
CA SER A 159 -5.97 5.57 1.23
C SER A 159 -6.00 4.19 1.85
N ILE A 160 -6.11 3.14 1.00
CA ILE A 160 -6.12 1.75 1.46
C ILE A 160 -4.82 1.42 2.21
N GLY A 161 -3.68 1.90 1.73
CA GLY A 161 -2.39 1.72 2.38
C GLY A 161 -2.30 2.38 3.76
N GLN A 162 -2.81 3.60 3.89
CA GLN A 162 -2.88 4.31 5.18
C GLN A 162 -3.80 3.61 6.17
N GLU A 163 -4.98 3.18 5.73
CA GLU A 163 -5.95 2.45 6.54
C GLU A 163 -5.40 1.08 6.97
N ALA A 164 -4.69 0.36 6.08
CA ALA A 164 -4.04 -0.90 6.44
C ALA A 164 -3.00 -0.73 7.57
N LEU A 165 -2.17 0.33 7.52
CA LEU A 165 -1.23 0.64 8.60
C LEU A 165 -1.95 1.03 9.91
N ALA A 166 -3.02 1.81 9.81
CA ALA A 166 -3.83 2.22 10.96
C ALA A 166 -4.54 1.03 11.61
N HIS A 167 -5.07 0.09 10.82
CA HIS A 167 -5.66 -1.15 11.29
C HIS A 167 -4.63 -2.02 12.00
N ALA A 168 -3.45 -2.20 11.40
CA ALA A 168 -2.37 -2.96 12.02
C ALA A 168 -2.03 -2.42 13.43
N GLY A 169 -1.86 -1.10 13.57
CA GLY A 169 -1.62 -0.45 14.86
C GLY A 169 -2.79 -0.60 15.84
N THR A 170 -4.01 -0.32 15.37
CA THR A 170 -5.24 -0.43 16.18
C THR A 170 -5.43 -1.84 16.74
N ILE A 171 -5.21 -2.87 15.91
CA ILE A 171 -5.31 -4.27 16.33
C ILE A 171 -4.33 -4.58 17.46
N LEU A 172 -3.08 -4.11 17.36
CA LEU A 172 -2.11 -4.31 18.43
C LEU A 172 -2.53 -3.62 19.73
N VAL A 173 -3.02 -2.38 19.65
CA VAL A 173 -3.52 -1.64 20.83
C VAL A 173 -4.69 -2.39 21.47
N LEU A 174 -5.64 -2.86 20.66
CA LEU A 174 -6.74 -3.69 21.13
C LEU A 174 -6.22 -4.95 21.83
N CYS A 175 -5.21 -5.62 21.27
CA CYS A 175 -4.52 -6.76 21.89
C CYS A 175 -3.69 -6.42 23.14
N GLY A 176 -3.72 -5.18 23.65
CA GLY A 176 -3.09 -4.76 24.89
C GLY A 176 -1.65 -4.26 24.75
N PHE A 177 -1.20 -3.94 23.53
CA PHE A 177 0.10 -3.32 23.31
C PHE A 177 0.00 -1.81 23.56
N ASP A 178 0.93 -1.26 24.33
CA ASP A 178 1.10 0.19 24.41
C ASP A 178 1.87 0.71 23.19
N GLN A 179 1.91 2.04 23.00
CA GLN A 179 2.53 2.64 21.81
C GLN A 179 4.02 2.24 21.63
N PRO A 180 4.87 2.21 22.68
CA PRO A 180 6.23 1.69 22.54
C PRO A 180 6.29 0.22 22.12
N ALA A 181 5.41 -0.64 22.62
CA ALA A 181 5.36 -2.04 22.21
C ALA A 181 4.86 -2.21 20.76
N VAL A 182 3.95 -1.34 20.30
CA VAL A 182 3.52 -1.28 18.89
C VAL A 182 4.70 -0.91 17.99
N ASP A 183 5.43 0.15 18.33
CA ASP A 183 6.60 0.59 17.55
C ASP A 183 7.68 -0.50 17.54
N ALA A 184 7.99 -1.10 18.70
CA ALA A 184 8.95 -2.19 18.79
C ALA A 184 8.53 -3.41 17.96
N ARG A 185 7.24 -3.73 17.95
CA ARG A 185 6.71 -4.84 17.16
C ARG A 185 6.91 -4.61 15.66
N PHE A 186 6.69 -3.41 15.14
CA PHE A 186 6.80 -3.16 13.70
C PHE A 186 8.20 -2.79 13.23
N PHE A 187 9.03 -2.17 14.07
CA PHE A 187 10.30 -1.60 13.62
C PHE A 187 11.54 -2.33 14.18
N ASP A 188 11.44 -3.00 15.34
CA ASP A 188 12.60 -3.64 15.98
C ASP A 188 12.73 -5.14 15.68
N ARG A 189 11.64 -5.81 15.30
CA ARG A 189 11.69 -7.24 14.96
C ARG A 189 12.53 -7.51 13.72
N ALA A 190 13.50 -8.42 13.86
CA ALA A 190 14.19 -9.03 12.73
C ALA A 190 13.21 -9.88 11.92
N GLN A 191 13.43 -10.03 10.60
CA GLN A 191 12.53 -10.78 9.71
C GLN A 191 12.16 -12.17 10.26
N ALA A 192 13.11 -12.90 10.85
CA ALA A 192 12.89 -14.22 11.43
C ALA A 192 11.82 -14.26 12.56
N GLN A 193 11.50 -13.12 13.16
CA GLN A 193 10.50 -12.94 14.23
C GLN A 193 9.13 -12.46 13.69
N TRP A 194 8.96 -12.41 12.37
CA TRP A 194 7.68 -12.08 11.74
C TRP A 194 6.91 -13.35 11.40
N GLN A 195 5.59 -13.25 11.43
CA GLN A 195 4.69 -14.37 11.19
C GLN A 195 3.59 -13.99 10.18
N VAL A 196 4.03 -13.41 9.06
CA VAL A 196 3.12 -13.06 7.96
C VAL A 196 2.60 -14.30 7.23
N SER A 197 1.49 -14.16 6.54
CA SER A 197 0.98 -15.18 5.62
C SER A 197 1.88 -15.30 4.40
N ARG A 198 1.86 -16.47 3.74
CA ARG A 198 2.62 -16.66 2.50
C ARG A 198 2.13 -15.79 1.35
N VAL A 199 0.92 -15.22 1.44
CA VAL A 199 0.41 -14.20 0.51
C VAL A 199 1.38 -13.03 0.38
N VAL A 200 2.00 -12.62 1.50
CA VAL A 200 2.94 -11.49 1.54
C VAL A 200 4.11 -11.66 0.57
N GLU A 201 4.59 -12.90 0.36
CA GLU A 201 5.70 -13.19 -0.57
C GLU A 201 5.39 -12.81 -2.03
N ARG A 202 4.12 -12.65 -2.39
CA ARG A 202 3.70 -12.30 -3.75
C ARG A 202 3.29 -10.85 -3.91
N LEU A 203 3.38 -10.00 -2.88
CA LEU A 203 3.07 -8.57 -2.98
C LEU A 203 4.22 -7.78 -3.65
N THR A 204 4.58 -8.17 -4.87
CA THR A 204 5.76 -7.68 -5.60
C THR A 204 5.45 -7.05 -6.95
N ASP A 205 4.26 -7.33 -7.49
CA ASP A 205 3.80 -6.87 -8.80
C ASP A 205 2.31 -6.55 -8.73
N TRP A 206 1.81 -5.69 -9.64
CA TRP A 206 0.44 -5.19 -9.58
C TRP A 206 -0.64 -6.28 -9.61
N PRO A 207 -0.60 -7.28 -10.52
CA PRO A 207 -1.59 -8.37 -10.52
C PRO A 207 -1.62 -9.15 -9.20
N SER A 208 -0.45 -9.44 -8.63
CA SER A 208 -0.35 -10.15 -7.36
C SER A 208 -0.73 -9.27 -6.17
N LEU A 209 -0.51 -7.96 -6.23
CA LEU A 209 -0.95 -7.00 -5.23
C LEU A 209 -2.48 -6.87 -5.21
N VAL A 210 -3.13 -6.83 -6.37
CA VAL A 210 -4.60 -6.85 -6.47
C VAL A 210 -5.16 -8.13 -5.88
N ALA A 211 -4.60 -9.29 -6.24
CA ALA A 211 -5.03 -10.58 -5.69
C ALA A 211 -4.77 -10.67 -4.18
N GLY A 212 -3.62 -10.20 -3.71
CA GLY A 212 -3.23 -10.22 -2.30
C GLY A 212 -4.06 -9.27 -1.45
N GLY A 213 -4.32 -8.05 -1.94
CA GLY A 213 -5.21 -7.08 -1.31
C GLY A 213 -6.63 -7.63 -1.18
N LEU A 214 -7.15 -8.29 -2.22
CA LEU A 214 -8.45 -8.97 -2.17
C LEU A 214 -8.48 -10.04 -1.06
N VAL A 215 -7.47 -10.91 -0.99
CA VAL A 215 -7.40 -12.00 -0.01
C VAL A 215 -7.25 -11.46 1.42
N ILE A 216 -6.35 -10.51 1.65
CA ILE A 216 -6.11 -9.93 2.97
C ILE A 216 -7.38 -9.21 3.45
N ALA A 217 -7.99 -8.37 2.61
CA ALA A 217 -9.22 -7.67 2.98
C ALA A 217 -10.38 -8.63 3.27
N ALA A 218 -10.53 -9.69 2.46
CA ALA A 218 -11.53 -10.73 2.71
C ALA A 218 -11.28 -11.45 4.03
N ALA A 219 -10.02 -11.80 4.33
CA ALA A 219 -9.68 -12.52 5.56
C ALA A 219 -9.90 -11.67 6.82
N VAL A 220 -9.53 -10.39 6.78
CA VAL A 220 -9.79 -9.46 7.89
C VAL A 220 -11.29 -9.27 8.11
N ALA A 221 -12.07 -9.08 7.04
CA ALA A 221 -13.52 -8.96 7.14
C ALA A 221 -14.17 -10.23 7.74
N VAL A 222 -13.77 -11.41 7.29
CA VAL A 222 -14.25 -12.70 7.83
C VAL A 222 -13.90 -12.86 9.31
N LEU A 223 -12.68 -12.50 9.72
CA LEU A 223 -12.30 -12.57 11.13
C LEU A 223 -13.09 -11.56 11.98
N ALA A 224 -13.35 -10.36 11.45
CA ALA A 224 -14.14 -9.34 12.12
C ALA A 224 -15.60 -9.75 12.32
N GLU A 225 -16.22 -10.35 11.31
CA GLU A 225 -17.58 -10.92 11.40
C GLU A 225 -17.63 -12.00 12.48
N GLN A 226 -16.71 -12.96 12.45
CA GLN A 226 -16.64 -14.03 13.47
C GLN A 226 -16.41 -13.47 14.88
N THR A 227 -15.58 -12.44 15.01
CA THR A 227 -15.32 -11.79 16.30
C THR A 227 -16.57 -11.10 16.83
N ALA A 228 -17.31 -10.40 15.97
CA ALA A 228 -18.57 -9.75 16.35
C ALA A 228 -19.65 -10.76 16.78
N GLU A 229 -19.76 -11.90 16.09
CA GLU A 229 -20.69 -12.98 16.44
C GLU A 229 -20.35 -13.62 17.79
N ALA A 230 -19.05 -13.83 18.07
CA ALA A 230 -18.59 -14.37 19.34
C ALA A 230 -18.93 -13.44 20.52
N GLU A 231 -18.71 -12.13 20.38
CA GLU A 231 -19.04 -11.13 21.40
C GLU A 231 -20.56 -11.05 21.65
N GLN A 232 -21.38 -11.04 20.59
CA GLN A 232 -22.85 -11.05 20.72
C GLN A 232 -23.37 -12.29 21.43
N THR A 233 -22.76 -13.46 21.16
CA THR A 233 -23.11 -14.71 21.83
C THR A 233 -22.74 -14.65 23.32
N ALA A 234 -21.56 -14.11 23.65
CA ALA A 234 -21.12 -13.93 25.03
C ALA A 234 -22.02 -12.94 25.81
N GLU A 235 -22.45 -11.84 25.18
CA GLU A 235 -23.39 -10.87 25.78
C GLU A 235 -24.77 -11.51 26.05
N ALA A 236 -25.27 -12.33 25.13
CA ALA A 236 -26.54 -13.04 25.28
C ALA A 236 -26.49 -14.08 26.43
N GLU A 237 -25.35 -14.77 26.60
CA GLU A 237 -25.13 -15.71 27.70
C GLU A 237 -24.97 -15.00 29.07
N GLN A 238 -24.28 -13.85 29.12
CA GLN A 238 -24.11 -13.06 30.34
C GLN A 238 -25.41 -12.40 30.82
N THR A 239 -26.31 -12.01 29.91
CA THR A 239 -27.61 -11.43 30.28
C THR A 239 -28.52 -12.43 31.01
N GLY A 240 -28.19 -13.74 30.98
CA GLY A 240 -28.86 -14.80 31.73
C GLY A 240 -28.30 -15.08 33.15
N GLY A 241 -27.19 -14.47 33.56
CA GLY A 241 -26.51 -14.71 34.84
C GLY A 241 -25.91 -13.43 35.45
N ALA A 242 -26.36 -13.06 36.66
CA ALA A 242 -26.16 -11.74 37.26
C ALA A 242 -24.75 -11.43 37.82
N GLU A 243 -23.65 -11.80 37.15
CA GLU A 243 -22.30 -11.42 37.56
C GLU A 243 -21.51 -10.71 36.46
N GLN A 244 -21.28 -9.42 36.69
CA GLN A 244 -20.46 -8.56 35.84
C GLN A 244 -18.98 -8.80 36.17
N THR A 245 -18.24 -9.44 35.26
CA THR A 245 -16.81 -9.72 35.41
C THR A 245 -15.96 -8.74 34.60
N ALA A 246 -14.70 -8.57 34.99
CA ALA A 246 -13.72 -7.63 34.41
C ALA A 246 -13.47 -7.81 32.89
N GLY A 247 -13.96 -8.88 32.26
CA GLY A 247 -13.94 -9.05 30.80
C GLY A 247 -14.87 -8.10 30.03
N ALA A 248 -15.88 -7.53 30.69
CA ALA A 248 -16.86 -6.64 30.05
C ALA A 248 -16.26 -5.29 29.59
N GLU A 249 -15.23 -4.77 30.28
CA GLU A 249 -14.58 -3.50 29.89
C GLU A 249 -13.68 -3.65 28.66
N ALA A 250 -13.05 -4.82 28.47
CA ALA A 250 -12.24 -5.10 27.28
C ALA A 250 -13.11 -5.30 26.02
N GLY A 251 -14.28 -5.95 26.15
CA GLY A 251 -15.24 -6.12 25.04
C GLY A 251 -15.87 -4.80 24.56
N ALA A 252 -16.06 -3.83 25.46
CA ALA A 252 -16.70 -2.54 25.17
C ALA A 252 -15.94 -1.67 24.15
N ALA A 253 -14.59 -1.74 24.13
CA ALA A 253 -13.77 -1.04 23.15
C ALA A 253 -13.51 -1.89 21.88
N TRP A 254 -13.55 -3.22 22.03
CA TRP A 254 -13.21 -4.16 20.97
C TRP A 254 -14.24 -4.19 19.85
N LEU A 255 -15.54 -4.32 20.19
CA LEU A 255 -16.59 -4.50 19.19
C LEU A 255 -16.76 -3.29 18.26
N PRO A 256 -16.79 -2.02 18.73
CA PRO A 256 -16.88 -0.85 17.84
C PRO A 256 -15.66 -0.71 16.93
N ALA A 257 -14.45 -0.95 17.44
CA ALA A 257 -13.22 -0.83 16.67
C ALA A 257 -13.12 -1.91 15.58
N ILE A 258 -13.39 -3.18 15.92
CA ILE A 258 -13.41 -4.28 14.94
C ILE A 258 -14.52 -4.07 13.90
N THR A 259 -15.67 -3.51 14.30
CA THR A 259 -16.75 -3.16 13.37
C THR A 259 -16.32 -2.09 12.37
N ALA A 260 -15.63 -1.03 12.82
CA ALA A 260 -15.10 0.00 11.94
C ALA A 260 -14.06 -0.58 10.97
N ILE A 261 -13.11 -1.40 11.47
CA ILE A 261 -12.13 -2.10 10.64
C ILE A 261 -12.85 -2.95 9.57
N ARG A 262 -13.87 -3.72 9.94
CA ARG A 262 -14.65 -4.52 9.00
C ARG A 262 -15.26 -3.66 7.89
N ASP A 263 -15.94 -2.58 8.26
CA ASP A 263 -16.66 -1.75 7.31
C ASP A 263 -15.71 -1.08 6.31
N GLU A 264 -14.54 -0.63 6.77
CA GLU A 264 -13.47 -0.13 5.90
C GLU A 264 -12.89 -1.24 5.00
N GLN A 265 -12.63 -2.43 5.54
CA GLN A 265 -12.17 -3.58 4.75
C GLN A 265 -13.18 -4.01 3.67
N LEU A 266 -14.49 -3.89 3.92
CA LEU A 266 -15.52 -4.16 2.91
C LEU A 266 -15.48 -3.14 1.76
N VAL A 267 -15.13 -1.88 2.03
CA VAL A 267 -14.88 -0.88 0.97
C VAL A 267 -13.62 -1.23 0.18
N HIS A 268 -12.54 -1.65 0.84
CA HIS A 268 -11.32 -2.11 0.18
C HIS A 268 -11.60 -3.32 -0.72
N LEU A 269 -12.41 -4.26 -0.22
CA LEU A 269 -12.80 -5.46 -0.94
C LEU A 269 -13.54 -5.13 -2.24
N ASP A 270 -14.42 -4.11 -2.23
CA ASP A 270 -15.09 -3.66 -3.44
C ASP A 270 -14.09 -3.07 -4.46
N HIS A 271 -13.12 -2.28 -4.00
CA HIS A 271 -12.04 -1.75 -4.85
C HIS A 271 -11.24 -2.87 -5.51
N TRP A 272 -10.72 -3.80 -4.69
CA TRP A 272 -9.95 -4.94 -5.19
C TRP A 272 -10.75 -5.84 -6.11
N ARG A 273 -12.04 -6.04 -5.83
CA ARG A 273 -12.95 -6.79 -6.70
C ARG A 273 -13.10 -6.13 -8.06
N ARG A 274 -13.24 -4.80 -8.12
CA ARG A 274 -13.33 -4.07 -9.39
C ARG A 274 -12.07 -4.27 -10.23
N TRP A 275 -10.89 -4.18 -9.63
CA TRP A 275 -9.62 -4.46 -10.31
C TRP A 275 -9.47 -5.90 -10.76
N ALA A 276 -9.77 -6.86 -9.89
CA ALA A 276 -9.72 -8.28 -10.23
C ALA A 276 -10.61 -8.60 -11.44
N ARG A 277 -11.80 -7.99 -11.51
CA ARG A 277 -12.70 -8.13 -12.66
C ARG A 277 -12.15 -7.46 -13.92
N ALA A 278 -11.58 -6.26 -13.81
CA ALA A 278 -10.97 -5.57 -14.94
C ALA A 278 -9.80 -6.36 -15.54
N LEU A 279 -8.86 -6.81 -14.68
CA LEU A 279 -7.71 -7.60 -15.09
C LEU A 279 -8.09 -8.97 -15.64
N ALA A 280 -9.16 -9.60 -15.13
CA ALA A 280 -9.67 -10.84 -15.71
C ALA A 280 -10.40 -10.62 -17.05
N ALA A 281 -11.01 -9.45 -17.25
CA ALA A 281 -11.78 -9.16 -18.47
C ALA A 281 -10.89 -8.83 -19.67
N TRP A 282 -9.81 -8.08 -19.48
CA TRP A 282 -8.97 -7.60 -20.59
C TRP A 282 -8.07 -8.70 -21.17
N PRO A 283 -8.05 -8.91 -22.50
CA PRO A 283 -7.23 -9.93 -23.14
C PRO A 283 -5.73 -9.82 -22.82
N GLU A 284 -5.22 -8.60 -22.68
CA GLU A 284 -3.81 -8.28 -22.47
C GLU A 284 -3.32 -8.71 -21.07
N THR A 285 -4.18 -8.63 -20.06
CA THR A 285 -3.81 -8.89 -18.65
C THR A 285 -4.40 -10.18 -18.10
N ARG A 286 -5.44 -10.75 -18.71
CA ARG A 286 -6.16 -11.93 -18.22
C ARG A 286 -5.25 -13.11 -17.89
N THR A 287 -4.30 -13.42 -18.76
CA THR A 287 -3.41 -14.59 -18.57
C THR A 287 -2.44 -14.38 -17.40
N GLU A 288 -1.91 -13.18 -17.27
CA GLU A 288 -1.00 -12.82 -16.18
C GLU A 288 -1.76 -12.79 -14.85
N PHE A 289 -2.91 -12.11 -14.81
CA PHE A 289 -3.72 -12.03 -13.61
C PHE A 289 -4.27 -13.39 -13.16
N ALA A 290 -4.70 -14.25 -14.09
CA ALA A 290 -5.13 -15.60 -13.74
C ALA A 290 -4.03 -16.41 -13.06
N ARG A 291 -2.77 -16.25 -13.49
CA ARG A 291 -1.60 -16.88 -12.87
C ARG A 291 -1.33 -16.29 -11.49
N ALA A 292 -1.28 -14.97 -11.37
CA ALA A 292 -1.05 -14.28 -10.10
C ALA A 292 -2.12 -14.64 -9.06
N TYR A 293 -3.38 -14.63 -9.46
CA TYR A 293 -4.51 -14.98 -8.60
C TYR A 293 -4.44 -16.44 -8.13
N ALA A 294 -4.13 -17.38 -9.01
CA ALA A 294 -3.92 -18.78 -8.66
C ALA A 294 -2.78 -18.94 -7.64
N GLU A 295 -1.63 -18.31 -7.88
CA GLU A 295 -0.47 -18.35 -6.99
C GLU A 295 -0.73 -17.74 -5.61
N VAL A 296 -1.47 -16.63 -5.56
CA VAL A 296 -1.81 -15.95 -4.31
C VAL A 296 -2.84 -16.77 -3.51
N THR A 297 -3.90 -17.25 -4.16
CA THR A 297 -4.94 -18.03 -3.46
C THR A 297 -4.42 -19.39 -2.97
N GLU A 298 -3.49 -20.03 -3.68
CA GLU A 298 -2.81 -21.23 -3.18
C GLU A 298 -1.99 -20.94 -1.91
N ARG A 299 -1.30 -19.79 -1.86
CA ARG A 299 -0.53 -19.35 -0.69
C ARG A 299 -1.39 -18.89 0.48
N ALA A 300 -2.63 -18.47 0.22
CA ALA A 300 -3.57 -18.01 1.24
C ALA A 300 -4.09 -19.11 2.17
N GLY A 301 -3.67 -20.37 1.96
CA GLY A 301 -4.02 -21.47 2.86
C GLY A 301 -3.60 -21.24 4.31
N ASP A 302 -2.57 -20.44 4.60
CA ASP A 302 -2.12 -20.18 5.97
C ASP A 302 -2.72 -18.91 6.61
N MET A 303 -3.66 -18.25 5.94
CA MET A 303 -4.28 -17.00 6.43
C MET A 303 -4.86 -17.15 7.85
N PHE A 304 -5.56 -18.27 8.09
CA PHE A 304 -6.13 -18.64 9.40
C PHE A 304 -5.42 -19.83 10.06
N GLY A 305 -4.13 -19.99 9.74
CA GLY A 305 -3.27 -21.02 10.30
C GLY A 305 -2.97 -20.83 11.78
N ALA A 306 -2.81 -21.95 12.50
CA ALA A 306 -2.24 -21.94 13.84
C ALA A 306 -0.80 -21.37 13.85
N ARG A 307 -0.38 -20.84 15.01
CA ARG A 307 1.01 -20.41 15.19
C ARG A 307 1.96 -21.62 15.26
N PRO A 308 3.13 -21.57 14.59
CA PRO A 308 4.13 -22.62 14.71
C PRO A 308 4.66 -22.70 16.15
N GLN A 309 4.65 -23.91 16.72
CA GLN A 309 5.17 -24.21 18.06
C GLN A 309 6.65 -23.84 18.16
N SER A 310 7.06 -23.17 19.23
CA SER A 310 8.46 -23.26 19.68
C SER A 310 8.72 -24.72 20.09
N HIS A 311 9.88 -25.28 19.73
CA HIS A 311 10.22 -26.68 20.01
C HIS A 311 10.26 -27.00 21.52
N ALA A 312 9.12 -27.29 22.15
CA ALA A 312 9.03 -27.90 23.48
C ALA A 312 7.66 -28.59 23.73
N GLN A 313 7.65 -29.92 23.53
CA GLN A 313 6.83 -30.97 24.17
C GLN A 313 5.28 -30.86 24.24
N GLY A 314 4.62 -31.67 23.39
CA GLY A 314 3.65 -32.75 23.71
C GLY A 314 2.32 -32.48 24.46
N VAL A 315 1.24 -33.11 23.93
CA VAL A 315 -0.14 -33.37 24.50
C VAL A 315 -1.17 -32.26 24.20
N ALA A 316 -2.49 -32.46 24.01
CA ALA A 316 -3.35 -33.50 23.43
C ALA A 316 -4.65 -32.81 22.92
N ALA A 317 -5.31 -33.43 21.94
CA ALA A 317 -6.42 -32.88 21.16
C ALA A 317 -7.76 -32.80 21.93
N GLY A 318 -8.48 -31.69 21.75
CA GLY A 318 -9.91 -31.61 22.09
C GLY A 318 -10.48 -30.19 22.27
N ALA A 319 -10.70 -29.45 21.17
CA ALA A 319 -11.72 -28.40 21.07
C ALA A 319 -11.98 -28.08 19.59
N ALA A 320 -13.24 -27.88 19.19
CA ALA A 320 -13.59 -27.50 17.83
C ALA A 320 -13.04 -26.09 17.51
N THR A 321 -12.41 -25.98 16.36
CA THR A 321 -11.48 -24.92 15.95
C THR A 321 -12.15 -23.85 15.09
N ALA A 322 -11.86 -22.56 15.31
CA ALA A 322 -12.37 -21.48 14.45
C ALA A 322 -11.69 -21.44 13.06
N GLY A 323 -10.42 -21.85 12.96
CA GLY A 323 -9.62 -21.75 11.74
C GLY A 323 -10.23 -22.40 10.48
N PRO A 324 -10.69 -23.67 10.53
CA PRO A 324 -11.30 -24.33 9.38
C PRO A 324 -12.59 -23.69 8.90
N ALA A 325 -13.48 -23.25 9.81
CA ALA A 325 -14.72 -22.56 9.43
C ALA A 325 -14.40 -21.22 8.74
N LEU A 326 -13.47 -20.44 9.31
CA LEU A 326 -12.99 -19.19 8.72
C LEU A 326 -12.38 -19.40 7.32
N ALA A 327 -11.61 -20.48 7.13
CA ALA A 327 -11.01 -20.82 5.84
C ALA A 327 -12.08 -21.15 4.78
N VAL A 328 -13.13 -21.89 5.16
CA VAL A 328 -14.28 -22.16 4.28
C VAL A 328 -14.99 -20.86 3.92
N THR A 329 -15.31 -20.01 4.90
CA THR A 329 -15.97 -18.72 4.64
C THR A 329 -15.13 -17.82 3.74
N LEU A 330 -13.80 -17.80 3.90
CA LEU A 330 -12.91 -17.08 3.00
C LEU A 330 -12.92 -17.66 1.58
N HIS A 331 -12.90 -18.98 1.44
CA HIS A 331 -12.99 -19.62 0.13
C HIS A 331 -14.28 -19.24 -0.59
N GLU A 332 -15.43 -19.36 0.08
CA GLU A 332 -16.75 -19.00 -0.44
C GLU A 332 -16.82 -17.52 -0.83
N ARG A 333 -16.29 -16.63 0.02
CA ARG A 333 -16.24 -15.19 -0.25
C ARG A 333 -15.39 -14.88 -1.50
N LEU A 334 -14.20 -15.45 -1.61
CA LEU A 334 -13.34 -15.26 -2.79
C LEU A 334 -13.99 -15.79 -4.07
N ALA A 335 -14.65 -16.95 -3.99
CA ALA A 335 -15.40 -17.52 -5.10
C ALA A 335 -16.53 -16.58 -5.57
N ALA A 336 -17.28 -15.97 -4.65
CA ALA A 336 -18.33 -15.01 -4.99
C ALA A 336 -17.78 -13.71 -5.63
N LEU A 337 -16.64 -13.21 -5.15
CA LEU A 337 -16.08 -11.94 -5.64
C LEU A 337 -15.57 -12.03 -7.09
N VAL A 338 -14.95 -13.16 -7.44
CA VAL A 338 -14.20 -13.34 -8.71
C VAL A 338 -14.83 -14.38 -9.65
N GLY A 339 -15.62 -15.34 -9.14
CA GLY A 339 -16.09 -16.51 -9.90
C GLY A 339 -17.34 -16.30 -10.77
N GLU A 340 -18.26 -15.41 -10.41
CA GLU A 340 -19.60 -15.33 -11.04
C GLU A 340 -19.62 -14.96 -12.53
N ASN A 341 -18.52 -14.44 -13.09
CA ASN A 341 -18.44 -14.00 -14.50
C ASN A 341 -17.27 -14.63 -15.27
N GLY A 342 -16.84 -15.85 -14.90
CA GLY A 342 -15.77 -16.56 -15.60
C GLY A 342 -14.35 -16.12 -15.22
N GLY A 343 -14.17 -15.58 -14.01
CA GLY A 343 -12.84 -15.30 -13.45
C GLY A 343 -12.06 -16.59 -13.11
N PRO A 344 -10.78 -16.47 -12.73
CA PRO A 344 -9.85 -17.60 -12.59
C PRO A 344 -10.24 -18.67 -11.55
N GLY A 345 -11.22 -18.41 -10.68
CA GLY A 345 -11.61 -19.29 -9.57
C GLY A 345 -10.57 -19.33 -8.45
N SER A 346 -11.01 -19.51 -7.20
CA SER A 346 -10.11 -19.61 -6.04
C SER A 346 -9.36 -20.95 -6.05
N ARG A 347 -8.06 -20.93 -5.73
CA ARG A 347 -7.25 -22.13 -5.46
C ARG A 347 -6.88 -22.27 -3.99
N LEU A 348 -7.70 -21.71 -3.09
CA LEU A 348 -7.49 -21.88 -1.65
C LEU A 348 -7.48 -23.39 -1.31
N PRO A 349 -6.52 -23.87 -0.51
CA PRO A 349 -6.55 -25.24 0.02
C PRO A 349 -7.80 -25.52 0.85
N ASP A 350 -8.20 -26.80 0.95
CA ASP A 350 -9.42 -27.25 1.65
C ASP A 350 -9.41 -26.98 3.16
N GLY A 351 -8.25 -26.62 3.75
CA GLY A 351 -8.13 -26.30 5.16
C GLY A 351 -6.93 -25.41 5.47
N PRO A 352 -6.91 -24.77 6.65
CA PRO A 352 -5.87 -23.82 7.00
C PRO A 352 -4.53 -24.53 7.24
N GLY A 353 -3.50 -24.10 6.51
CA GLY A 353 -2.11 -24.49 6.76
C GLY A 353 -1.52 -23.71 7.94
N THR A 354 -0.49 -24.24 8.59
CA THR A 354 0.22 -23.53 9.67
C THR A 354 1.04 -22.37 9.11
N ARG A 355 0.99 -21.19 9.74
CA ARG A 355 1.91 -20.09 9.39
C ARG A 355 3.34 -20.48 9.73
N THR A 356 4.31 -19.86 9.07
CA THR A 356 5.74 -20.13 9.28
C THR A 356 6.44 -18.87 9.82
N TRP A 357 7.48 -19.04 10.64
CA TRP A 357 8.30 -17.90 11.09
C TRP A 357 9.24 -17.44 9.98
N GLY A 358 9.42 -16.13 9.83
CA GLY A 358 10.42 -15.55 8.94
C GLY A 358 10.12 -15.63 7.44
N VAL A 359 8.97 -16.17 7.05
CA VAL A 359 8.45 -16.09 5.68
C VAL A 359 8.03 -14.65 5.34
N GLY A 360 7.83 -14.36 4.06
CA GLY A 360 7.51 -13.00 3.58
C GLY A 360 8.43 -12.47 2.48
N GLY A 361 9.51 -13.19 2.15
CA GLY A 361 10.34 -12.94 0.97
C GLY A 361 10.93 -11.52 0.91
N SER A 362 11.12 -10.99 -0.30
CA SER A 362 11.59 -9.62 -0.52
C SER A 362 10.57 -8.58 -0.08
N ALA A 363 9.27 -8.83 -0.25
CA ALA A 363 8.22 -7.88 0.13
C ALA A 363 8.28 -7.49 1.61
N LEU A 364 8.47 -8.46 2.50
CA LEU A 364 8.69 -8.20 3.92
C LEU A 364 10.06 -7.54 4.14
N ALA A 365 11.14 -8.10 3.57
CA ALA A 365 12.50 -7.59 3.76
C ALA A 365 12.61 -6.08 3.40
N ASP A 366 12.05 -5.68 2.26
CA ASP A 366 12.05 -4.32 1.75
C ASP A 366 11.20 -3.39 2.62
N SER A 367 10.05 -3.87 3.11
CA SER A 367 9.19 -3.12 4.03
C SER A 367 9.92 -2.83 5.36
N LEU A 368 10.60 -3.85 5.93
CA LEU A 368 11.37 -3.69 7.16
C LEU A 368 12.59 -2.77 6.97
N SER A 369 13.29 -2.90 5.83
CA SER A 369 14.45 -2.05 5.52
C SER A 369 14.06 -0.58 5.46
N ARG A 370 12.95 -0.26 4.79
CA ARG A 370 12.44 1.12 4.72
C ARG A 370 11.91 1.62 6.04
N GLY A 371 11.10 0.82 6.75
CA GLY A 371 10.56 1.21 8.04
C GLY A 371 11.67 1.61 9.02
N ARG A 372 12.77 0.85 9.04
CA ARG A 372 13.96 1.19 9.85
C ARG A 372 14.66 2.45 9.38
N THR A 373 14.85 2.63 8.08
CA THR A 373 15.44 3.87 7.53
C THR A 373 14.62 5.09 7.92
N VAL A 374 13.29 5.02 7.79
CA VAL A 374 12.37 6.07 8.23
C VAL A 374 12.51 6.33 9.74
N ARG A 375 12.55 5.27 10.56
CA ARG A 375 12.72 5.42 12.01
C ARG A 375 14.03 6.10 12.38
N ASP A 376 15.13 5.77 11.70
CA ASP A 376 16.45 6.30 11.98
C ASP A 376 16.60 7.78 11.55
N GLU A 377 15.84 8.22 10.53
CA GLU A 377 15.92 9.58 9.97
C GLU A 377 14.95 10.59 10.61
N TYR A 378 13.90 10.14 11.29
CA TYR A 378 12.91 11.04 11.90
C TYR A 378 13.40 11.67 13.21
N ALA A 379 12.77 12.80 13.57
CA ALA A 379 13.14 13.54 14.77
C ALA A 379 12.98 12.68 16.05
N PRO A 380 13.87 12.86 17.05
CA PRO A 380 13.75 12.17 18.34
C PRO A 380 12.36 12.41 18.97
N GLY A 381 11.69 11.33 19.39
CA GLY A 381 10.36 11.37 20.01
C GLY A 381 9.17 11.27 19.06
N VAL A 382 9.39 11.09 17.74
CA VAL A 382 8.32 10.70 16.80
C VAL A 382 7.93 9.24 16.96
N PHE A 383 8.93 8.38 17.17
CA PHE A 383 8.77 7.01 17.62
C PHE A 383 9.03 6.96 19.13
N SER A 384 8.27 6.11 19.83
CA SER A 384 8.24 6.03 21.29
C SER A 384 9.50 5.39 21.88
#